data_AF-A0A212SZ90-F1
#
_entry.id   AF-A0A212SZ90-F1
#
_cell.length_a   1.000
_cell.length_b   1.000
_cell.length_c   1.000
_cell.angle_alpha   90.00
_cell.angle_beta   90.00
_cell.angle_gamma   90.00
#
_symmetry.space_group_name_H-M   'P 1'
#
loop_
_entity.id
_entity.type
_entity.pdbx_description
1 polymer ?
#
loop_
_entity_poly.entity_id
_entity_poly.type
_entity_poly.pdbx_seq_one_letter_code
_entity_poly.pdbx_strand_id
1 'polypeptide(L)' 'MRWTTEEQTAIREHAAMLSISTQDYIRQSAASRALDWQRQRDASREMARRRGTSVEEILQQGMLTDDTA' A
#
# COMPACT_ATOMS: atom_id res chain seq x y z
N MET A 1 -10.44 -7.70 15.83
CA MET A 1 -10.92 -8.13 14.49
C MET A 1 -10.60 -9.62 14.35
N ARG A 2 -11.49 -10.44 13.77
CA ARG A 2 -11.29 -11.88 13.58
C ARG A 2 -11.38 -12.20 12.10
N TRP A 3 -10.39 -12.92 11.58
CA TRP A 3 -10.38 -13.34 10.17
C TRP A 3 -11.40 -14.42 9.89
N THR A 4 -11.94 -14.41 8.67
CA THR A 4 -12.72 -15.52 8.13
C THR A 4 -11.83 -16.76 7.94
N THR A 5 -12.44 -17.92 7.74
CA THR A 5 -11.69 -19.16 7.45
C THR A 5 -10.92 -19.05 6.13
N GLU A 6 -11.51 -18.41 5.12
CA GLU A 6 -10.88 -18.18 3.81
C GLU A 6 -9.65 -17.28 3.94
N GLU A 7 -9.77 -16.16 4.65
CA GLU A 7 -8.65 -15.25 4.93
C GLU A 7 -7.52 -15.98 5.67
N GLN A 8 -7.84 -16.80 6.68
CA GLN A 8 -6.84 -17.58 7.41
C GLN A 8 -6.13 -18.61 6.53
N THR A 9 -6.85 -19.26 5.61
CA THR A 9 -6.26 -20.22 4.67
C THR A 9 -5.34 -19.52 3.69
N ALA A 10 -5.78 -18.43 3.06
CA ALA A 10 -4.95 -17.65 2.13
C ALA A 10 -3.67 -17.12 2.81
N ILE A 11 -3.78 -16.63 4.05
CA ILE A 11 -2.61 -16.18 4.83
C ILE A 11 -1.63 -17.34 5.07
N ARG A 12 -2.11 -18.52 5.48
CA ARG A 12 -1.24 -19.67 5.75
C ARG A 12 -0.57 -20.21 4.50
N GLU A 13 -1.31 -20.34 3.40
CA GLU A 13 -0.79 -20.84 2.13
C GLU A 13 0.30 -19.91 1.59
N HIS A 14 0.07 -18.60 1.63
CA HIS A 14 1.06 -17.66 1.14
C HIS A 14 2.30 -17.60 2.05
N ALA A 15 2.13 -17.65 3.38
CA ALA A 15 3.25 -17.75 4.31
C ALA A 15 4.10 -19.01 4.07
N ALA A 16 3.45 -20.15 3.82
CA ALA A 16 4.11 -21.41 3.49
C ALA A 16 4.88 -21.33 2.17
N MET A 17 4.31 -20.73 1.11
CA MET A 17 4.98 -20.51 -0.17
C MET A 17 6.26 -19.67 0.00
N LEU A 18 6.24 -18.68 0.90
CA LEU A 18 7.39 -17.84 1.22
C LEU A 18 8.35 -18.47 2.24
N SER A 19 8.06 -19.69 2.72
CA SER A 19 8.84 -20.40 3.74
C SER A 19 9.04 -19.62 5.03
N ILE A 20 8.03 -18.86 5.46
CA ILE A 20 8.04 -18.09 6.71
C ILE A 20 6.85 -18.46 7.61
N SER A 21 6.97 -18.12 8.89
CA SER A 21 5.86 -18.30 9.83
C SER A 21 4.67 -17.40 9.44
N THR A 22 3.45 -17.85 9.70
CA THR A 22 2.23 -17.04 9.53
C THR A 22 2.35 -15.70 10.27
N GLN A 23 2.91 -15.70 11.48
CA GLN A 23 3.08 -14.49 12.28
C GLN A 23 4.08 -13.51 11.65
N ASP A 24 5.20 -14.01 11.11
CA ASP A 24 6.15 -13.17 10.38
C ASP A 24 5.56 -12.62 9.10
N TYR A 25 4.81 -13.44 8.37
CA TYR A 25 4.09 -13.00 7.19
C TYR A 25 3.16 -11.83 7.53
N ILE A 26 2.30 -11.97 8.55
CA ILE A 26 1.39 -10.91 8.99
C ILE A 26 2.16 -9.63 9.36
N ARG A 27 3.24 -9.77 10.15
CA ARG A 27 4.07 -8.64 10.59
C ARG A 27 4.70 -7.92 9.40
N GLN A 28 5.27 -8.67 8.45
CA GLN A 28 5.93 -8.12 7.26
C GLN A 28 4.93 -7.48 6.31
N SER A 29 3.79 -8.11 6.05
CA SER A 29 2.73 -7.54 5.20
C SER A 29 2.18 -6.24 5.80
N ALA A 30 1.95 -6.20 7.12
CA ALA A 30 1.49 -4.99 7.79
C ALA A 30 2.52 -3.86 7.71
N ALA A 31 3.79 -4.15 7.97
CA ALA A 31 4.88 -3.19 7.86
C ALA A 31 5.03 -2.67 6.42
N SER A 32 5.04 -3.57 5.44
CA SER A 32 5.12 -3.22 4.02
C SER A 32 3.99 -2.28 3.62
N ARG A 33 2.74 -2.61 3.96
CA ARG A 33 1.58 -1.78 3.62
C ARG A 33 1.59 -0.41 4.29
N ALA A 34 2.07 -0.31 5.53
CA ALA A 34 2.23 0.96 6.22
C ALA A 34 3.30 1.85 5.56
N LEU A 35 4.44 1.26 5.18
CA LEU A 35 5.51 1.97 4.48
C LEU A 35 5.09 2.40 3.07
N ASP A 36 4.36 1.56 2.34
CA ASP A 36 3.80 1.90 1.04
C ASP A 36 2.84 3.08 1.12
N TRP A 37 1.93 3.07 2.10
CA TRP A 37 1.02 4.19 2.34
C TRP A 37 1.80 5.49 2.64
N GLN A 38 2.84 5.40 3.47
CA GLN A 38 3.67 6.56 3.79
C GLN A 38 4.37 7.11 2.53
N ARG A 39 4.97 6.24 1.71
CA ARG A 39 5.61 6.63 0.45
C ARG A 39 4.65 7.31 -0.51
N GLN A 40 3.45 6.75 -0.68
CA GLN A 40 2.41 7.34 -1.54
C GLN A 40 1.99 8.73 -1.04
N ARG A 41 1.74 8.86 0.27
CA ARG A 41 1.39 10.14 0.89
C ARG A 41 2.48 11.20 0.71
N ASP A 42 3.75 10.83 0.91
CA ASP A 42 4.87 11.75 0.75
C ASP A 42 5.06 12.16 -0.72
N ALA A 43 4.88 11.22 -1.65
CA ALA A 43 4.90 11.52 -3.08
C ALA A 43 3.78 12.49 -3.49
N SER A 44 2.55 12.27 -3.02
CA SER A 44 1.43 13.19 -3.30
C SER A 44 1.69 14.59 -2.72
N ARG A 45 2.25 14.68 -1.51
CA ARG A 45 2.63 15.97 -0.90
C ARG A 45 3.69 16.71 -1.68
N GLU A 46 4.72 16.00 -2.12
CA GLU A 46 5.78 16.61 -2.93
C GLU A 46 5.26 17.08 -4.28
N MET A 47 4.36 16.30 -4.91
CA MET A 47 3.72 16.70 -6.17
C MET A 47 2.85 17.94 -6.00
N ALA A 48 2.03 17.97 -4.94
CA ALA A 48 1.20 19.12 -4.58
C ALA A 48 2.07 20.38 -4.38
N ARG A 49 3.17 20.25 -3.62
CA ARG A 49 4.14 21.33 -3.40
C ARG A 49 4.76 21.85 -4.70
N ARG A 50 5.17 20.96 -5.61
CA ARG A 50 5.77 21.34 -6.90
C ARG A 50 4.80 22.07 -7.83
N ARG A 51 3.52 21.67 -7.80
CA ARG A 51 2.46 22.24 -8.64
C ARG A 51 1.75 23.45 -8.00
N GLY A 52 2.05 23.78 -6.75
CA GLY A 52 1.37 24.85 -6.02
C GLY A 52 -0.11 24.57 -5.77
N THR A 53 -0.47 23.29 -5.64
CA THR A 53 -1.86 22.79 -5.50
C THR A 53 -1.99 21.97 -4.21
N SER A 54 -3.20 21.53 -3.86
CA SER A 54 -3.46 20.68 -2.70
C SER A 54 -3.27 19.19 -2.98
N VAL A 55 -3.09 18.39 -1.93
CA VAL A 55 -2.97 16.92 -2.06
C VAL A 55 -4.29 16.32 -2.54
N GLU A 56 -5.41 16.88 -2.09
CA GLU A 56 -6.77 16.48 -2.48
C GLU A 56 -6.98 16.65 -3.98
N GLU A 57 -6.52 17.76 -4.57
CA GLU A 57 -6.56 17.99 -6.02
C GLU A 57 -5.70 16.97 -6.78
N ILE A 58 -4.50 16.63 -6.28
CA ILE A 58 -3.66 15.56 -6.88
C ILE A 58 -4.37 14.20 -6.85
N LEU A 59 -5.04 13.87 -5.73
CA LEU A 59 -5.73 12.59 -5.58
C LEU A 59 -7.02 12.51 -6.42
N GLN A 60 -7.73 13.63 -6.58
CA GLN A 60 -8.91 13.72 -7.43
C GLN A 60 -8.57 13.62 -8.92
N GLN A 61 -7.38 14.09 -9.34
CA GLN A 61 -6.92 13.94 -10.71
C GLN A 61 -6.62 12.49 -11.10
N GLY A 62 -6.50 11.57 -10.13
CA GLY A 62 -7.07 10.20 -10.15
C GLY A 62 -6.66 9.20 -11.24
N MET A 63 -5.97 9.58 -12.30
CA MET A 63 -5.34 8.71 -13.27
C MET A 63 -3.98 9.29 -13.57
N LEU A 64 -2.94 8.67 -13.02
CA LEU A 64 -1.58 8.77 -13.57
C LEU A 64 -1.59 8.10 -14.95
N THR A 65 -2.22 8.73 -15.95
CA THR A 65 -1.63 8.67 -17.29
C THR A 65 -0.43 9.60 -17.21
N ASP A 66 0.77 9.03 -17.36
CA ASP A 66 1.95 9.78 -17.74
C ASP A 66 1.67 10.40 -19.12
N ASP A 67 0.91 11.48 -19.16
CA ASP A 67 0.90 12.39 -20.31
C ASP A 67 2.16 13.26 -20.21
N THR A 68 3.31 12.59 -20.39
CA THR A 68 4.47 13.27 -20.95
C THR A 68 4.35 13.24 -22.46
N ALA A 69 4.07 14.43 -22.98
CA ALA A 69 4.14 14.90 -24.36
C ALA A 69 5.23 14.25 -25.24
#